data_AF-A0A5C5YUX1-F1
#
_entry.id   AF-A0A5C5YUX1-F1
#
_cell.length_a   1.000
_cell.length_b   1.000
_cell.length_c   1.000
_cell.angle_alpha   90.00
_cell.angle_beta   90.00
_cell.angle_gamma   90.00
#
_symmetry.space_group_name_H-M   'P 1'
#
loop_
_entity.id
_entity.type
_entity.pdbx_description
1 polymer ?
#
loop_
_entity_poly.entity_id
_entity_poly.type
_entity_poly.pdbx_seq_one_letter_code
_entity_poly.pdbx_strand_id
1 'polypeptide(L)'
;MSDDALVFVCVTAGTGLGAMVGSALPGARPETIVFFAAAGSAAGAIAGSVTSMIRTASRCPSRSRERPKNDVATLRHRQSPKIIPVRKPGTEPELQKLTPFRKRLAKFTHQNESEVMDDSVGHDSKMRFWSLASIVSLVPPKSARLIRQCLLSIRRAAGRDRA
;
A
#
# COMPACT_ATOMS: atom_id res chain seq x y z
N MET A 1 22.52 -11.02 12.50
CA MET A 1 22.15 -11.76 11.27
C MET A 1 21.82 -10.73 10.20
N SER A 2 22.56 -10.72 9.10
CA SER A 2 22.30 -9.85 7.94
C SER A 2 20.98 -10.25 7.27
N ASP A 3 20.33 -9.31 6.59
CA ASP A 3 19.09 -9.59 5.85
C ASP A 3 19.32 -10.65 4.75
N ASP A 4 20.49 -10.65 4.13
CA ASP A 4 20.91 -11.65 3.13
C ASP A 4 20.97 -13.06 3.73
N ALA A 5 21.44 -13.19 4.97
CA ALA A 5 21.48 -14.47 5.66
C ALA A 5 20.07 -15.01 5.97
N LEU A 6 19.10 -14.12 6.23
CA LEU A 6 17.72 -14.52 6.46
C LEU A 6 17.06 -15.05 5.19
N VAL A 7 17.26 -14.36 4.06
CA VAL A 7 16.77 -14.83 2.76
C VAL A 7 17.40 -16.19 2.41
N PHE A 8 18.70 -16.35 2.61
CA PHE A 8 19.40 -17.61 2.35
C PHE A 8 18.85 -18.77 3.20
N VAL A 9 18.56 -18.53 4.48
CA VAL A 9 17.95 -19.54 5.36
C VAL A 9 16.54 -19.90 4.88
N CYS A 10 15.72 -18.92 4.49
CA CYS A 10 14.38 -19.20 3.98
C CYS A 10 14.40 -19.97 2.65
N VAL A 11 15.34 -19.67 1.76
CA VAL A 11 15.54 -20.38 0.50
C VAL A 11 15.95 -21.82 0.76
N THR A 12 16.98 -22.05 1.57
CA THR A 12 17.48 -23.40 1.88
C THR A 12 16.43 -24.25 2.60
N ALA A 13 15.69 -23.68 3.55
CA ALA A 13 14.56 -24.34 4.19
C ALA A 13 13.42 -24.66 3.20
N GLY A 14 13.09 -23.72 2.30
CA GLY A 14 12.08 -23.92 1.26
C GLY A 14 12.45 -25.03 0.28
N THR A 15 13.70 -25.06 -0.20
CA THR A 15 14.21 -26.11 -1.08
C THR A 15 14.18 -27.48 -0.41
N GLY A 16 14.61 -27.56 0.86
CA GLY A 16 14.58 -28.81 1.62
C GLY A 16 13.16 -29.34 1.82
N LEU A 17 12.22 -28.46 2.19
CA LEU A 17 10.81 -28.83 2.35
C LEU A 17 10.19 -29.29 1.02
N GLY A 18 10.47 -28.57 -0.07
CA GLY A 18 10.04 -28.94 -1.41
C GLY A 18 10.54 -30.32 -1.83
N ALA A 19 11.83 -30.59 -1.61
CA ALA A 19 12.41 -31.91 -1.89
C ALA A 19 11.77 -33.03 -1.05
N MET A 20 11.52 -32.78 0.25
CA MET A 20 10.84 -33.75 1.11
C MET A 20 9.42 -34.06 0.61
N VAL A 21 8.64 -33.03 0.27
CA VAL A 21 7.28 -33.20 -0.27
C VAL A 21 7.31 -33.97 -1.59
N GLY A 22 8.24 -33.65 -2.49
CA GLY A 22 8.41 -34.38 -3.75
C GLY A 22 8.77 -35.85 -3.54
N SER A 23 9.58 -36.17 -2.53
CA SER A 23 9.99 -37.54 -2.20
C SER A 23 8.91 -38.36 -1.50
N ALA A 24 7.95 -37.71 -0.84
CA ALA A 24 6.86 -38.37 -0.13
C ALA A 24 5.75 -38.86 -1.07
N LEU A 25 5.78 -38.47 -2.35
CA LEU A 25 4.81 -38.89 -3.35
C LEU A 25 5.18 -40.29 -3.88
N PRO A 26 4.29 -41.30 -3.74
CA PRO A 26 4.56 -42.64 -4.23
C PRO A 26 4.63 -42.64 -5.76
N GLY A 27 5.73 -43.16 -6.30
CA GLY A 27 5.99 -43.18 -7.75
C GLY A 27 6.53 -41.87 -8.33
N ALA A 28 6.96 -40.92 -7.49
CA ALA A 28 7.58 -39.68 -7.96
C ALA A 28 8.85 -39.95 -8.78
N ARG A 29 8.90 -39.34 -9.96
CA ARG A 29 10.11 -39.30 -10.79
C ARG A 29 11.12 -38.31 -10.17
N PRO A 30 12.43 -38.46 -10.43
CA PRO A 30 13.43 -37.49 -9.98
C PRO A 30 13.11 -36.07 -10.46
N GLU A 31 12.51 -35.93 -11.65
CA GLU A 31 12.04 -34.66 -12.21
C GLU A 31 11.05 -33.95 -11.28
N THR A 32 10.06 -34.67 -10.75
CA THR A 32 9.06 -34.10 -9.82
C THR A 32 9.69 -33.59 -8.53
N ILE A 33 10.70 -34.28 -7.99
CA ILE A 33 11.41 -33.83 -6.79
C ILE A 33 12.14 -32.51 -7.06
N VAL A 34 12.79 -32.38 -8.22
CA VAL A 34 13.46 -31.15 -8.64
C VAL A 34 12.47 -30.00 -8.82
N PHE A 35 11.30 -30.27 -9.42
CA PHE A 35 10.25 -29.26 -9.55
C PHE A 35 9.75 -28.74 -8.21
N PHE A 36 9.47 -29.63 -7.25
CA PHE A 36 9.03 -29.23 -5.92
C PHE A 36 10.13 -28.50 -5.14
N ALA A 37 11.40 -28.92 -5.27
CA ALA A 37 12.53 -28.23 -4.67
C ALA A 37 12.70 -26.80 -5.24
N ALA A 38 12.56 -26.63 -6.55
CA ALA A 38 12.62 -25.32 -7.20
C ALA A 38 11.45 -24.41 -6.77
N ALA A 39 10.22 -24.96 -6.72
CA ALA A 39 9.06 -24.24 -6.23
C ALA A 39 9.22 -23.81 -4.75
N GLY A 40 9.75 -24.72 -3.92
CA GLY A 40 10.07 -24.45 -2.52
C GLY A 40 11.13 -23.35 -2.37
N SER A 41 12.18 -23.35 -3.19
CA SER A 41 13.20 -22.31 -3.23
C SER A 41 12.60 -20.93 -3.57
N ALA A 42 11.72 -20.87 -4.57
CA ALA A 42 11.06 -19.63 -4.97
C ALA A 42 10.14 -19.09 -3.86
N ALA A 43 9.34 -19.97 -3.24
CA ALA A 43 8.50 -19.61 -2.11
C ALA A 43 9.33 -19.11 -0.91
N GLY A 44 10.44 -19.78 -0.62
CA GLY A 44 11.39 -19.40 0.42
C GLY A 44 12.01 -18.02 0.18
N ALA A 45 12.41 -17.71 -1.05
CA ALA A 45 12.95 -16.40 -1.43
C ALA A 45 11.91 -15.29 -1.18
N ILE A 46 10.68 -15.48 -1.65
CA ILE A 46 9.59 -14.50 -1.47
C ILE A 46 9.30 -14.28 0.01
N ALA A 47 9.17 -15.35 0.80
CA ALA A 47 8.92 -15.25 2.24
C ALA A 47 10.07 -14.54 2.97
N GLY A 48 11.32 -14.84 2.60
CA GLY A 48 12.50 -14.17 3.12
C GLY A 48 12.49 -12.66 2.83
N SER A 49 12.21 -12.27 1.59
CA SER A 49 12.12 -10.86 1.19
C SER A 49 11.01 -10.11 1.92
N VAL A 50 9.82 -10.71 2.05
CA VAL A 50 8.70 -10.11 2.78
C VAL A 50 9.05 -9.93 4.26
N THR A 51 9.68 -10.94 4.87
CA THR A 51 10.10 -10.88 6.28
C THR A 51 11.17 -9.82 6.50
N SER A 52 12.13 -9.70 5.59
CA SER A 52 13.13 -8.63 5.63
C SER A 52 12.46 -7.25 5.51
N MET A 53 11.55 -7.05 4.54
CA MET A 53 10.80 -5.80 4.41
C MET A 53 10.04 -5.42 5.68
N ILE A 54 9.35 -6.38 6.32
CA ILE A 54 8.63 -6.15 7.58
C ILE A 54 9.61 -5.78 8.70
N ARG A 55 10.78 -6.43 8.75
CA ARG A 55 11.84 -6.15 9.73
C ARG A 55 12.44 -4.75 9.54
N THR A 56 12.68 -4.33 8.29
CA THR A 56 13.16 -2.98 7.98
C THR A 56 12.09 -1.92 8.27
N ALA A 57 10.82 -2.22 7.98
CA ALA A 57 9.70 -1.32 8.26
C ALA A 57 9.47 -1.12 9.76
N SER A 58 9.67 -2.17 10.57
CA SER A 58 9.57 -2.11 12.04
C SER A 58 10.80 -1.46 12.69
N ARG A 59 11.97 -1.55 12.07
CA ARG A 59 13.20 -0.86 12.51
C ARG A 59 13.27 0.60 12.11
N CYS A 60 12.34 1.13 11.32
CA CYS A 60 12.13 2.57 11.28
C CYS A 60 11.48 2.94 12.61
N PRO A 61 12.21 3.51 13.59
CA PRO A 61 11.51 4.16 14.67
C PRO A 61 10.67 5.22 13.96
N SER A 62 9.47 5.45 14.45
CA SER A 62 8.82 6.74 14.32
C SER A 62 9.85 7.82 14.66
N ARG A 63 10.64 8.25 13.66
CA ARG A 63 11.52 9.39 13.76
C ARG A 63 10.52 10.49 14.05
N SER A 64 10.54 10.86 15.32
CA SER A 64 9.87 11.99 15.91
C SER A 64 9.65 12.99 14.80
N ARG A 65 8.38 13.15 14.43
CA ARG A 65 7.96 14.37 13.79
C ARG A 65 8.21 15.42 14.87
N GLU A 66 9.44 15.92 14.94
CA GLU A 66 9.71 17.25 15.42
C GLU A 66 8.73 18.11 14.66
N ARG A 67 7.62 18.43 15.35
CA ARG A 67 6.83 19.57 14.99
C ARG A 67 7.84 20.72 14.95
N PRO A 68 7.95 21.50 13.87
CA PRO A 68 8.54 22.81 14.02
C PRO A 68 7.76 23.48 15.15
N LYS A 69 8.45 23.79 16.25
CA LYS A 69 7.97 24.75 17.25
C LYS A 69 7.88 26.08 16.52
N ASN A 70 6.78 26.29 15.83
CA ASN A 70 6.34 27.64 15.54
C ASN A 70 5.80 28.17 16.85
N ASP A 71 6.65 28.92 17.55
CA ASP A 71 6.25 29.91 18.53
C ASP A 71 5.26 30.87 17.85
N VAL A 72 3.97 30.51 17.91
CA VAL A 72 2.88 31.46 17.71
C VAL A 72 2.24 31.63 19.08
N ALA A 73 2.94 32.41 19.90
CA ALA A 73 2.25 33.23 20.87
C ALA A 73 1.20 34.07 20.13
N THR A 74 0.07 34.29 20.79
CA THR A 74 -1.06 35.15 20.38
C THR A 74 -2.02 34.58 19.33
N LEU A 75 -3.03 33.82 19.79
CA LEU A 75 -4.41 34.33 19.84
C LEU A 75 -5.29 33.31 20.55
N ARG A 76 -5.53 33.59 21.83
CA ARG A 76 -6.62 33.00 22.60
C ARG A 76 -7.93 33.34 21.87
N HIS A 77 -8.60 32.34 21.32
CA HIS A 77 -10.04 32.39 21.30
C HIS A 77 -10.61 31.02 21.67
N ARG A 78 -11.23 31.00 22.86
CA ARG A 78 -12.11 29.93 23.34
C ARG A 78 -13.11 29.58 22.23
N GLN A 79 -13.02 28.37 21.70
CA GLN A 79 -14.20 27.70 21.17
C GLN A 79 -14.39 26.39 21.94
N SER A 80 -15.50 26.37 22.65
CA SER A 80 -16.07 25.30 23.43
C SER A 80 -16.10 23.99 22.62
N PRO A 81 -15.91 22.82 23.27
CA PRO A 81 -16.02 21.53 22.61
C PRO A 81 -17.47 21.31 22.17
N LYS A 82 -17.75 21.50 20.88
CA LYS A 82 -19.02 21.12 20.27
C LYS A 82 -19.05 19.60 20.19
N ILE A 83 -19.80 18.99 21.11
CA ILE A 83 -20.10 17.57 21.17
C ILE A 83 -20.56 17.13 19.78
N ILE A 84 -19.79 16.24 19.14
CA ILE A 84 -20.15 15.62 17.87
C ILE A 84 -21.25 14.61 18.19
N PRO A 85 -22.48 14.75 17.67
CA PRO A 85 -23.50 13.74 17.87
C PRO A 85 -23.08 12.45 17.12
N VAL A 86 -23.01 11.35 17.87
CA VAL A 86 -22.87 9.99 17.34
C VAL A 86 -24.10 9.71 16.48
N ARG A 87 -23.93 9.76 15.15
CA ARG A 87 -24.98 9.47 14.17
C ARG A 87 -25.20 7.97 14.07
N LYS A 88 -26.47 7.56 14.19
CA LYS A 88 -26.96 6.20 13.92
C LYS A 88 -26.63 5.77 12.48
N PRO A 89 -26.44 4.46 12.23
CA PRO A 89 -26.21 3.93 10.90
C PRO A 89 -27.55 3.90 10.15
N GLY A 90 -27.64 4.67 9.07
CA GLY A 90 -28.85 4.77 8.26
C GLY A 90 -28.64 5.77 7.14
N THR A 91 -28.25 5.26 5.98
CA THR A 91 -28.44 5.80 4.63
C THR A 91 -27.90 7.21 4.32
N GLU A 92 -26.82 7.22 3.52
CA GLU A 92 -26.19 8.34 2.77
C GLU A 92 -25.54 9.52 3.53
N PRO A 93 -24.21 9.45 3.76
CA PRO A 93 -23.40 10.68 3.83
C PRO A 93 -21.99 10.58 3.19
N GLU A 94 -21.74 9.67 2.25
CA GLU A 94 -20.39 9.49 1.67
C GLU A 94 -20.04 10.47 0.55
N LEU A 95 -21.01 10.91 -0.25
CA LEU A 95 -20.71 11.77 -1.42
C LEU A 95 -20.23 13.18 -1.04
N GLN A 96 -20.68 13.72 0.10
CA GLN A 96 -20.38 15.11 0.48
C GLN A 96 -18.92 15.32 0.91
N LYS A 97 -18.24 14.30 1.45
CA LYS A 97 -16.83 14.43 1.89
C LYS A 97 -15.83 14.51 0.75
N LEU A 98 -16.19 14.05 -0.44
CA LEU A 98 -15.32 14.06 -1.63
C LEU A 98 -15.39 15.39 -2.40
N THR A 99 -16.42 16.21 -2.18
CA THR A 99 -16.61 17.51 -2.85
C THR A 99 -15.41 18.48 -2.71
N PRO A 100 -14.71 18.64 -1.57
CA PRO A 100 -13.55 19.52 -1.51
C PRO A 100 -12.32 18.93 -2.21
N PHE A 101 -12.25 17.62 -2.44
CA PHE A 101 -11.14 17.01 -3.19
C PHE A 101 -11.34 17.17 -4.70
N ARG A 102 -12.55 16.90 -5.19
CA ARG A 102 -12.93 17.06 -6.61
C ARG A 102 -12.66 18.46 -7.13
N LYS A 103 -13.13 19.49 -6.41
CA LYS A 103 -12.88 20.90 -6.76
C LYS A 103 -11.40 21.27 -6.77
N ARG A 104 -10.61 20.71 -5.86
CA ARG A 104 -9.15 20.94 -5.83
C ARG A 104 -8.45 20.28 -7.01
N LEU A 105 -8.88 19.08 -7.41
CA LEU A 105 -8.34 18.36 -8.55
C LEU A 105 -8.68 19.08 -9.87
N ALA A 106 -9.94 19.47 -10.06
CA ALA A 106 -10.39 20.26 -11.21
C ALA A 106 -9.62 21.58 -11.37
N LYS A 107 -9.40 22.30 -10.26
CA LYS A 107 -8.57 23.51 -10.27
C LYS A 107 -7.11 23.24 -10.65
N PHE A 108 -6.57 22.09 -10.26
CA PHE A 108 -5.19 21.72 -10.58
C PHE A 108 -5.02 21.30 -12.05
N THR A 109 -6.01 20.63 -12.63
CA THR A 109 -5.97 20.18 -14.03
C THR A 109 -6.52 21.20 -15.02
N HIS A 110 -7.03 22.35 -14.55
CA HIS A 110 -7.69 23.37 -15.37
C HIS A 110 -8.89 22.82 -16.20
N GLN A 111 -9.57 21.80 -15.66
CA GLN A 111 -10.73 21.16 -16.30
C GLN A 111 -12.00 21.40 -15.48
N ASN A 112 -13.16 21.25 -16.10
CA ASN A 112 -14.43 21.33 -15.40
C ASN A 112 -14.61 20.13 -14.45
N GLU A 113 -15.27 20.33 -13.30
CA GLU A 113 -15.49 19.25 -12.33
C GLU A 113 -16.18 18.03 -12.97
N SER A 114 -17.13 18.26 -13.90
CA SER A 114 -17.80 17.21 -14.66
C SER A 114 -16.85 16.43 -15.58
N GLU A 115 -15.87 17.09 -16.20
CA GLU A 115 -14.89 16.45 -17.09
C GLU A 115 -13.89 15.60 -16.29
N VAL A 116 -13.47 16.05 -15.11
CA VAL A 116 -12.58 15.24 -14.24
C VAL A 116 -13.33 14.04 -13.66
N MET A 117 -14.65 14.14 -13.52
CA MET A 117 -15.52 13.05 -13.06
C MET A 117 -15.90 12.07 -14.18
N ASP A 118 -15.62 12.41 -15.44
CA ASP A 118 -15.97 11.57 -16.56
C ASP A 118 -14.90 10.47 -16.76
N ASP A 119 -15.25 9.24 -16.38
CA ASP A 119 -14.42 8.07 -16.61
C ASP A 119 -14.49 7.59 -18.09
N SER A 120 -15.15 8.33 -18.99
CA SER A 120 -15.31 7.98 -20.42
C SER A 120 -14.00 8.00 -21.21
N VAL A 121 -12.96 8.66 -20.70
CA VAL A 121 -11.68 8.83 -21.41
C VAL A 121 -10.79 7.59 -21.24
N GLY A 122 -11.13 6.54 -21.99
CA GLY A 122 -10.19 5.63 -22.64
C GLY A 122 -9.18 4.88 -21.75
N HIS A 123 -9.58 4.41 -20.56
CA HIS A 123 -8.77 3.44 -19.81
C HIS A 123 -9.58 2.16 -19.61
N ASP A 124 -9.10 1.03 -20.14
CA ASP A 124 -9.68 -0.32 -19.96
C ASP A 124 -9.58 -0.86 -18.52
N SER A 125 -9.59 0.04 -17.53
CA SER A 125 -9.63 -0.35 -16.13
C SER A 125 -11.03 -0.83 -15.80
N LYS A 126 -11.14 -2.09 -15.35
CA LYS A 126 -12.38 -2.65 -14.79
C LYS A 126 -12.93 -1.83 -13.61
N MET A 127 -12.12 -0.98 -12.99
CA MET A 127 -12.51 -0.13 -11.87
C MET A 127 -12.34 1.35 -12.22
N ARG A 128 -13.44 2.11 -12.10
CA ARG A 128 -13.49 3.57 -12.29
C ARG A 128 -12.56 4.27 -11.30
N PHE A 129 -11.87 5.32 -11.76
CA PHE A 129 -10.88 6.04 -10.94
C PHE A 129 -11.50 6.55 -9.64
N TRP A 130 -12.72 7.07 -9.71
CA TRP A 130 -13.42 7.62 -8.56
C TRP A 130 -13.90 6.58 -7.56
N SER A 131 -14.20 5.36 -8.03
CA SER A 131 -14.46 4.22 -7.13
C SER A 131 -13.21 3.81 -6.36
N LEU A 132 -12.03 3.93 -6.98
CA LEU A 132 -10.76 3.71 -6.28
C LEU A 132 -10.48 4.82 -5.27
N ALA A 133 -10.72 6.08 -5.64
CA ALA A 133 -10.52 7.22 -4.75
C ALA A 133 -11.43 7.18 -3.51
N SER A 134 -12.67 6.73 -3.65
CA SER A 134 -13.58 6.56 -2.50
C SER A 134 -13.12 5.44 -1.58
N ILE A 135 -12.69 4.29 -2.12
CA ILE A 135 -12.11 3.20 -1.32
C ILE A 135 -10.88 3.69 -0.54
N VAL A 136 -9.96 4.40 -1.19
CA VAL A 136 -8.77 4.95 -0.53
C VAL A 136 -9.12 5.92 0.60
N SER A 137 -10.25 6.64 0.50
CA SER A 137 -10.70 7.53 1.57
C SER A 137 -11.22 6.80 2.82
N LEU A 138 -11.63 5.53 2.67
CA LEU A 138 -12.08 4.65 3.76
C LEU A 138 -10.92 3.91 4.43
N VAL A 139 -9.75 3.90 3.80
CA VAL A 139 -8.59 3.17 4.26
C VAL A 139 -7.94 3.91 5.46
N PRO A 140 -7.58 3.19 6.54
CA PRO A 140 -6.95 3.80 7.72
C PRO A 140 -5.67 4.60 7.38
N PRO A 141 -5.28 5.58 8.20
CA PRO A 141 -4.14 6.46 7.90
C PRO A 141 -2.79 5.74 7.74
N LYS A 142 -2.62 4.55 8.34
CA LYS A 142 -1.42 3.73 8.18
C LYS A 142 -1.29 3.18 6.75
N SER A 143 -2.39 2.72 6.16
CA SER A 143 -2.42 2.16 4.80
C SER A 143 -2.44 3.26 3.74
N ALA A 144 -3.01 4.43 4.02
CA ALA A 144 -2.88 5.61 3.17
C ALA A 144 -1.41 6.04 2.95
N ARG A 145 -0.55 5.87 3.98
CA ARG A 145 0.89 6.15 3.88
C ARG A 145 1.60 5.17 2.94
N LEU A 146 1.24 3.89 2.98
CA LEU A 146 1.78 2.87 2.08
C LEU A 146 1.37 3.12 0.64
N ILE A 147 0.09 3.44 0.41
CA ILE A 147 -0.43 3.82 -0.92
C ILE A 147 0.35 5.02 -1.46
N ARG A 148 0.58 6.05 -0.63
CA ARG A 148 1.37 7.22 -1.02
C ARG A 148 2.82 6.86 -1.37
N GLN A 149 3.47 5.99 -0.59
CA GLN A 149 4.83 5.54 -0.89
C GLN A 149 4.89 4.75 -2.21
N CYS A 150 3.92 3.88 -2.46
CA CYS A 150 3.80 3.12 -3.71
C CYS A 150 3.60 4.03 -4.93
N LEU A 151 2.69 5.02 -4.83
CA LEU A 151 2.49 5.99 -5.91
C LEU A 151 3.74 6.82 -6.20
N LEU A 152 4.52 7.17 -5.16
CA LEU A 152 5.79 7.89 -5.32
C LEU A 152 6.88 7.02 -5.95
N SER A 153 6.95 5.73 -5.63
CA SER A 153 7.92 4.83 -6.27
C SER A 153 7.60 4.63 -7.75
N ILE A 154 6.32 4.44 -8.09
CA ILE A 154 5.87 4.34 -9.49
C ILE A 154 6.23 5.61 -10.26
N ARG A 155 5.95 6.80 -9.70
CA ARG A 155 6.28 8.08 -10.34
C ARG A 155 7.79 8.24 -10.61
N ARG A 156 8.64 7.78 -9.69
CA ARG A 156 10.09 7.82 -9.88
C ARG A 156 10.57 6.85 -10.95
N ALA A 157 9.96 5.67 -11.04
CA ALA A 157 10.26 4.71 -12.10
C ALA A 157 9.85 5.26 -13.48
N ALA A 158 8.61 5.71 -13.63
CA ALA A 158 8.10 6.26 -14.89
C ALA A 158 8.81 7.54 -15.36
N GLY A 159 9.40 8.31 -14.43
CA GLY A 159 10.21 9.48 -14.77
C GLY A 159 11.61 9.16 -15.29
N ARG A 160 12.15 7.96 -15.01
CA ARG A 160 13.45 7.53 -15.56
C ARG A 160 13.35 7.08 -17.02
N ASP A 161 12.21 6.52 -17.43
CA ASP A 161 12.03 6.02 -18.79
C ASP A 161 11.79 7.15 -19.84
N ARG A 162 11.77 8.42 -19.41
CA ARG A 162 11.57 9.59 -20.27
C ARG A 162 12.80 10.50 -20.39
N ALA A 163 13.93 10.13 -19.80
CA ALA A 163 15.20 10.86 -19.86
C ALA A 163 16.24 10.02 -20.60
#